data_AF-A0A2N5TFI0-F1
#
_entry.id   AF-A0A2N5TFI0-F1
#
_cell.length_a   1.000
_cell.length_b   1.000
_cell.length_c   1.000
_cell.angle_alpha   90.00
_cell.angle_beta   90.00
_cell.angle_gamma   90.00
#
_symmetry.space_group_name_H-M   'P 1'
#
loop_
_entity.id
_entity.type
_entity.pdbx_description
1 polymer ?
#
loop_
_entity_poly.entity_id
_entity_poly.type
_entity_poly.pdbx_seq_one_letter_code
_entity_poly.pdbx_strand_id
1 'polypeptide(L)'
;MADGSMAPLRNRMVPWPTELTCQGALALLRSRRQKPAILRVPSTAHSPIQNKTLPFSSRHSSPPHDPGHSNEAASHVQTSHLQGRAHWAFPPDHQAVPVSLSSFLRESSIINQAFDSRLRLDAGPINADGFGVGWYDTELENSVPCVFQAITPAWSNRNLFRLAEKIRSPLVFAHVRASTTGALSEENCHPWMYGSLLWMHNGHIPAFSKIKRHLQNELSEEFFQFPQGSTDSEWAFALFLNELSKVADPKASSFGYGALKETMLVTIEKLKCWWVQAGATEPCRMNFAVADGHSVVATKYVTSATEDAASLYFSTGTAFEPHTIPIIPPPSSYPDDEDHHQHPRQADQYRMRKFDKREKIVLIASEPLTFEKTDWIEVPCQTLIVVTPKMNVLQFPIIDEFVDNIFKCS
;
A
#
# COMPACT_ATOMS: atom_id res chain seq x y z
N MET A 1 75.95 -7.28 9.23
CA MET A 1 74.93 -7.91 10.08
C MET A 1 73.83 -6.88 10.33
N ALA A 2 72.58 -7.24 9.98
CA ALA A 2 71.27 -6.63 10.31
C ALA A 2 71.13 -5.10 10.15
N ASP A 3 70.45 -4.51 9.14
CA ASP A 3 69.05 -4.67 8.67
C ASP A 3 68.03 -4.14 9.72
N GLY A 4 67.08 -3.23 9.45
CA GLY A 4 66.62 -2.62 8.21
C GLY A 4 65.52 -1.55 8.43
N SER A 5 65.37 -0.71 7.40
CA SER A 5 64.19 0.07 6.96
C SER A 5 63.40 0.96 7.94
N MET A 6 63.52 2.28 7.71
CA MET A 6 62.49 3.28 8.02
C MET A 6 61.99 3.85 6.68
N ALA A 7 60.72 3.61 6.34
CA ALA A 7 60.04 4.21 5.18
C ALA A 7 58.59 4.54 5.56
N PRO A 8 58.02 5.67 5.10
CA PRO A 8 56.70 6.11 5.52
C PRO A 8 55.59 5.36 4.79
N LEU A 9 54.57 4.92 5.55
CA LEU A 9 53.34 4.31 5.04
C LEU A 9 52.56 5.34 4.21
N ARG A 10 52.59 5.17 2.88
CA ARG A 10 51.61 5.75 1.96
C ARG A 10 50.27 5.07 2.20
N ASN A 11 49.27 5.83 2.66
CA ASN A 11 47.86 5.43 2.57
C ASN A 11 47.50 5.29 1.08
N ARG A 12 47.48 4.05 0.58
CA ARG A 12 46.75 3.72 -0.66
C ARG A 12 45.27 3.63 -0.31
N MET A 13 44.54 4.71 -0.57
CA MET A 13 43.10 4.61 -0.80
C MET A 13 42.89 3.65 -1.98
N VAL A 14 42.26 2.51 -1.71
CA VAL A 14 41.65 1.69 -2.76
C VAL A 14 40.31 2.38 -3.08
N PRO A 15 40.06 2.84 -4.31
CA PRO A 15 38.74 3.34 -4.67
C PRO A 15 37.77 2.16 -4.69
N TRP A 16 36.68 2.27 -3.93
CA TRP A 16 35.51 1.41 -4.12
C TRP A 16 34.93 1.67 -5.51
N PRO A 17 34.45 0.66 -6.25
CA PRO A 17 33.93 0.87 -7.60
C PRO A 17 32.61 1.63 -7.54
N THR A 18 32.60 2.85 -8.06
CA THR A 18 31.44 3.75 -8.11
C THR A 18 30.45 3.45 -9.25
N GLU A 19 30.35 2.21 -9.72
CA GLU A 19 29.44 1.86 -10.81
C GLU A 19 28.88 0.45 -10.63
N LEU A 20 27.89 0.29 -9.73
CA LEU A 20 26.81 -0.65 -10.00
C LEU A 20 25.76 0.10 -10.83
N THR A 21 25.84 -0.05 -12.15
CA THR A 21 24.75 0.35 -13.02
C THR A 21 23.48 -0.44 -12.64
N CYS A 22 22.29 0.16 -12.72
CA CYS A 22 21.00 -0.48 -12.38
C CYS A 22 20.79 -1.86 -13.08
N GLN A 23 21.51 -2.13 -14.17
CA GLN A 23 21.53 -3.45 -14.83
C GLN A 23 22.23 -4.55 -14.02
N GLY A 24 23.25 -4.22 -13.22
CA GLY A 24 24.00 -5.16 -12.39
C GLY A 24 23.20 -5.68 -11.19
N ALA A 25 22.40 -4.83 -10.55
CA ALA A 25 21.51 -5.23 -9.46
C ALA A 25 20.37 -6.15 -9.94
N LEU A 26 19.77 -5.85 -11.10
CA LEU A 26 18.75 -6.69 -11.74
C LEU A 26 19.30 -8.06 -12.20
N ALA A 27 20.60 -8.16 -12.52
CA ALA A 27 21.25 -9.42 -12.90
C ALA A 27 21.47 -10.36 -11.70
N LEU A 28 21.74 -9.83 -10.51
CA LEU A 28 21.94 -10.61 -9.29
C LEU A 28 20.67 -11.37 -8.85
N LEU A 29 19.49 -10.73 -8.98
CA LEU A 29 18.19 -11.35 -8.70
C LEU A 29 17.83 -12.49 -9.69
N ARG A 30 18.37 -12.47 -10.91
CA ARG A 30 18.13 -13.52 -11.93
C ARG A 30 18.97 -14.79 -11.72
N SER A 31 20.03 -14.74 -10.91
CA SER A 31 21.05 -15.81 -10.83
C SER A 31 20.72 -16.98 -9.89
N ARG A 32 19.66 -16.91 -9.07
CA ARG A 32 19.26 -17.99 -8.16
C ARG A 32 18.03 -18.74 -8.67
N ARG A 33 18.18 -19.59 -9.69
CA ARG A 33 17.18 -20.58 -10.09
C ARG A 33 17.66 -22.00 -9.75
N GLN A 34 17.20 -22.54 -8.63
CA GLN A 34 17.12 -24.00 -8.48
C GLN A 34 16.01 -24.53 -9.40
N LYS A 35 16.36 -25.46 -10.28
CA LYS A 35 15.41 -26.18 -11.15
C LYS A 35 14.74 -27.31 -10.37
N PRO A 36 13.45 -27.55 -10.61
CA PRO A 36 12.95 -28.91 -10.72
C PRO A 36 12.45 -29.19 -12.14
N ALA A 37 12.81 -30.37 -12.64
CA ALA A 37 12.30 -30.96 -13.86
C ALA A 37 10.82 -31.36 -13.68
N ILE A 38 9.99 -31.13 -14.70
CA ILE A 38 8.62 -31.63 -14.78
C ILE A 38 8.48 -32.46 -16.06
N LEU A 39 8.15 -33.73 -15.88
CA LEU A 39 7.76 -34.70 -16.90
C LEU A 39 6.28 -34.47 -17.25
N ARG A 40 5.94 -34.38 -18.54
CA ARG A 40 4.57 -34.11 -19.05
C ARG A 40 4.10 -35.26 -19.94
N VAL A 41 2.84 -35.66 -19.80
CA VAL A 41 2.11 -36.54 -20.75
C VAL A 41 0.77 -35.86 -21.11
N PRO A 42 0.30 -35.90 -22.37
CA PRO A 42 -0.71 -34.97 -22.89
C PRO A 42 -2.11 -35.58 -23.08
N SER A 43 -3.14 -34.73 -23.13
CA SER A 43 -4.38 -35.06 -23.85
C SER A 43 -5.03 -33.84 -24.51
N THR A 44 -4.90 -33.79 -25.84
CA THR A 44 -5.95 -33.59 -26.86
C THR A 44 -7.04 -32.54 -26.59
N ALA A 45 -6.98 -31.38 -27.26
CA ALA A 45 -7.52 -31.09 -28.59
C ALA A 45 -9.06 -30.91 -28.61
N HIS A 46 -9.53 -29.68 -28.86
CA HIS A 46 -10.50 -29.34 -29.91
C HIS A 46 -10.70 -27.82 -30.04
N SER A 47 -10.59 -27.35 -31.26
CA SER A 47 -11.10 -26.12 -31.88
C SER A 47 -11.41 -26.55 -33.34
N PRO A 48 -12.15 -25.80 -34.19
CA PRO A 48 -12.47 -24.37 -34.13
C PRO A 48 -13.93 -24.06 -34.53
N ILE A 49 -14.30 -22.77 -34.67
CA ILE A 49 -15.00 -22.23 -35.85
C ILE A 49 -14.83 -20.70 -35.87
N GLN A 50 -14.43 -20.21 -37.05
CA GLN A 50 -14.28 -18.81 -37.42
C GLN A 50 -15.63 -18.22 -37.84
N ASN A 51 -15.80 -16.89 -37.70
CA ASN A 51 -16.53 -16.12 -38.69
C ASN A 51 -15.94 -14.70 -38.82
N LYS A 52 -15.62 -14.34 -40.06
CA LYS A 52 -15.18 -13.01 -40.54
C LYS A 52 -16.39 -12.31 -41.16
N THR A 53 -16.59 -11.02 -40.86
CA THR A 53 -16.84 -9.98 -41.88
C THR A 53 -16.70 -8.56 -41.33
N LEU A 54 -16.03 -7.70 -42.11
CA LEU A 54 -15.76 -6.26 -41.99
C LEU A 54 -16.88 -5.44 -42.71
N PRO A 55 -16.71 -4.12 -43.00
CA PRO A 55 -16.53 -2.95 -42.12
C PRO A 55 -17.56 -1.84 -42.46
N PHE A 56 -17.63 -0.77 -41.66
CA PHE A 56 -18.23 0.49 -42.10
C PHE A 56 -17.34 1.68 -41.73
N SER A 57 -17.05 2.51 -42.73
CA SER A 57 -16.33 3.78 -42.61
C SER A 57 -17.31 4.94 -42.70
N SER A 58 -17.08 6.02 -41.95
CA SER A 58 -17.28 7.37 -42.47
C SER A 58 -16.39 8.37 -41.73
N ARG A 59 -15.74 9.20 -42.54
CA ARG A 59 -14.93 10.36 -42.16
C ARG A 59 -15.85 11.57 -41.99
N HIS A 60 -15.50 12.48 -41.09
CA HIS A 60 -15.57 13.93 -41.35
C HIS A 60 -14.60 14.68 -40.43
N SER A 61 -14.10 15.79 -40.96
CA SER A 61 -12.86 16.47 -40.58
C SER A 61 -13.06 17.99 -40.50
N SER A 62 -12.50 18.60 -39.44
CA SER A 62 -11.88 19.95 -39.37
C SER A 62 -12.78 21.21 -39.25
N PRO A 63 -12.26 22.40 -38.83
CA PRO A 63 -11.33 22.76 -37.73
C PRO A 63 -11.76 24.13 -37.03
N PRO A 64 -10.87 25.02 -36.51
CA PRO A 64 -10.74 25.34 -35.07
C PRO A 64 -11.11 26.79 -34.67
N HIS A 65 -11.19 27.08 -33.37
CA HIS A 65 -11.13 28.45 -32.83
C HIS A 65 -10.41 28.50 -31.46
N ASP A 66 -9.43 29.39 -31.41
CA ASP A 66 -8.75 30.02 -30.25
C ASP A 66 -8.76 31.53 -30.58
N PRO A 67 -8.69 32.54 -29.67
CA PRO A 67 -7.70 32.64 -28.59
C PRO A 67 -8.20 33.29 -27.26
N GLY A 68 -7.41 33.23 -26.19
CA GLY A 68 -7.63 34.13 -25.04
C GLY A 68 -6.76 33.91 -23.80
N HIS A 69 -5.69 34.69 -23.71
CA HIS A 69 -4.78 34.89 -22.59
C HIS A 69 -5.37 34.87 -21.15
N SER A 70 -4.63 34.27 -20.22
CA SER A 70 -4.37 34.90 -18.91
C SER A 70 -3.05 34.43 -18.29
N ASN A 71 -2.36 35.40 -17.69
CA ASN A 71 -1.10 35.27 -16.95
C ASN A 71 -1.26 34.37 -15.71
N GLU A 72 -0.29 33.49 -15.46
CA GLU A 72 -0.03 32.98 -14.11
C GLU A 72 1.37 33.36 -13.66
N ALA A 73 1.41 34.16 -12.60
CA ALA A 73 2.59 34.46 -11.82
C ALA A 73 3.00 33.18 -11.06
N ALA A 74 4.25 32.77 -11.24
CA ALA A 74 4.85 31.69 -10.48
C ALA A 74 4.97 32.11 -9.00
N SER A 75 4.09 31.61 -8.15
CA SER A 75 4.31 31.55 -6.71
C SER A 75 5.11 30.28 -6.39
N HIS A 76 6.25 30.46 -5.72
CA HIS A 76 6.98 29.36 -5.12
C HIS A 76 6.09 28.70 -4.05
N VAL A 77 5.47 27.58 -4.40
CA VAL A 77 4.81 26.69 -3.43
C VAL A 77 5.89 25.79 -2.83
N GLN A 78 6.18 26.00 -1.56
CA GLN A 78 6.91 25.06 -0.73
C GLN A 78 6.02 23.81 -0.59
N THR A 79 6.39 22.72 -1.23
CA THR A 79 5.62 21.46 -1.20
C THR A 79 5.70 20.84 0.18
N SER A 80 4.65 20.99 0.98
CA SER A 80 4.45 20.22 2.21
C SER A 80 4.17 18.76 1.84
N HIS A 81 4.99 17.84 2.36
CA HIS A 81 4.73 16.40 2.31
C HIS A 81 3.41 16.12 3.06
N LEU A 82 2.52 15.28 2.53
CA LEU A 82 1.28 14.90 3.17
C LEU A 82 1.08 13.39 3.00
N GLN A 83 0.88 12.72 4.12
CA GLN A 83 0.82 11.27 4.17
C GLN A 83 -0.62 10.75 4.41
N GLY A 84 -1.11 9.82 3.58
CA GLY A 84 -2.40 9.14 3.75
C GLY A 84 -2.36 8.00 4.78
N ARG A 85 -3.49 7.30 5.00
CA ARG A 85 -3.58 6.19 5.97
C ARG A 85 -4.30 5.00 5.39
N ALA A 86 -3.88 3.79 5.79
CA ALA A 86 -4.46 2.55 5.30
C ALA A 86 -4.66 1.46 6.37
N HIS A 87 -5.69 0.63 6.20
CA HIS A 87 -6.06 -0.50 7.05
C HIS A 87 -6.42 -1.75 6.25
N TRP A 88 -6.21 -2.92 6.87
CA TRP A 88 -6.46 -4.20 6.22
C TRP A 88 -6.76 -5.30 7.23
N ALA A 89 -7.57 -6.26 6.83
CA ALA A 89 -8.00 -7.38 7.67
C ALA A 89 -8.34 -8.64 6.88
N PHE A 90 -8.14 -9.81 7.50
CA PHE A 90 -8.30 -11.12 6.87
C PHE A 90 -8.97 -12.13 7.79
N PRO A 91 -9.96 -12.89 7.31
CA PRO A 91 -10.25 -14.22 7.88
C PRO A 91 -10.02 -15.41 6.88
N PRO A 92 -9.65 -16.63 7.34
CA PRO A 92 -9.32 -17.76 6.47
C PRO A 92 -10.50 -18.53 5.83
N ASP A 93 -10.19 -19.35 4.82
CA ASP A 93 -11.01 -20.39 4.15
C ASP A 93 -12.28 -20.83 4.88
N HIS A 94 -13.44 -20.78 4.19
CA HIS A 94 -14.79 -21.39 4.42
C HIS A 94 -15.36 -21.57 5.85
N GLN A 95 -14.63 -21.27 6.92
CA GLN A 95 -14.97 -21.48 8.33
C GLN A 95 -14.61 -20.28 9.21
N ALA A 96 -13.89 -19.29 8.71
CA ALA A 96 -13.67 -18.07 9.48
C ALA A 96 -14.80 -17.08 9.27
N VAL A 97 -15.14 -16.36 10.33
CA VAL A 97 -16.19 -15.35 10.32
C VAL A 97 -15.69 -14.15 9.51
N PRO A 98 -16.31 -13.85 8.35
CA PRO A 98 -16.00 -12.65 7.57
C PRO A 98 -15.98 -11.40 8.46
N VAL A 99 -14.97 -10.55 8.32
CA VAL A 99 -14.87 -9.39 9.22
C VAL A 99 -15.79 -8.28 8.74
N SER A 100 -16.48 -7.66 9.70
CA SER A 100 -17.34 -6.50 9.44
C SER A 100 -16.53 -5.30 9.01
N LEU A 101 -16.91 -4.70 7.88
CA LEU A 101 -16.36 -3.41 7.49
C LEU A 101 -16.68 -2.33 8.55
N SER A 102 -17.81 -2.45 9.27
CA SER A 102 -18.13 -1.56 10.40
C SER A 102 -17.15 -1.65 11.56
N SER A 103 -16.50 -2.81 11.77
CA SER A 103 -15.46 -2.97 12.79
C SER A 103 -14.19 -2.18 12.45
N PHE A 104 -13.99 -1.84 11.17
CA PHE A 104 -12.90 -0.99 10.68
C PHE A 104 -13.28 0.46 10.47
N LEU A 105 -14.51 0.86 10.79
CA LEU A 105 -15.02 2.20 10.56
C LEU A 105 -15.53 2.89 11.84
N ARG A 106 -15.66 2.17 12.96
CA ARG A 106 -16.07 2.76 14.26
C ARG A 106 -14.88 3.08 15.15
N GLU A 107 -15.13 3.85 16.21
CA GLU A 107 -14.14 4.58 17.03
C GLU A 107 -12.83 3.80 17.27
N SER A 108 -11.71 4.43 16.89
CA SER A 108 -10.32 3.93 16.80
C SER A 108 -9.87 3.39 15.43
N SER A 109 -10.57 3.76 14.37
CA SER A 109 -10.35 3.22 13.02
C SER A 109 -10.01 4.28 11.96
N ILE A 110 -10.09 3.93 10.67
CA ILE A 110 -9.85 4.82 9.52
C ILE A 110 -10.57 6.17 9.63
N ILE A 111 -11.75 6.20 10.25
CA ILE A 111 -12.51 7.43 10.49
C ILE A 111 -11.78 8.32 11.50
N ASN A 112 -11.25 7.76 12.59
CA ASN A 112 -10.41 8.50 13.53
C ASN A 112 -9.13 8.99 12.86
N GLN A 113 -8.51 8.17 12.02
CA GLN A 113 -7.32 8.59 11.29
C GLN A 113 -7.63 9.65 10.21
N ALA A 114 -8.88 9.79 9.81
CA ALA A 114 -9.31 10.85 8.91
C ALA A 114 -9.35 12.23 9.59
N PHE A 115 -9.56 12.32 10.91
CA PHE A 115 -9.67 13.61 11.62
C PHE A 115 -8.68 13.81 12.79
N ASP A 116 -8.05 12.74 13.30
CA ASP A 116 -7.13 12.67 14.45
C ASP A 116 -5.95 11.69 14.20
N SER A 117 -5.18 11.88 13.13
CA SER A 117 -3.96 11.11 12.87
C SER A 117 -2.79 11.55 13.77
N ARG A 118 -2.22 10.62 14.53
CA ARG A 118 -1.26 10.92 15.61
C ARG A 118 0.20 10.63 15.25
N LEU A 119 0.44 9.77 14.25
CA LEU A 119 1.78 9.38 13.81
C LEU A 119 2.09 9.91 12.42
N ARG A 120 1.51 11.05 12.05
CA ARG A 120 1.71 11.69 10.74
C ARG A 120 2.98 12.52 10.79
N LEU A 121 3.80 12.41 9.76
CA LEU A 121 5.12 13.05 9.75
C LEU A 121 5.04 14.56 9.43
N ASP A 122 3.99 15.03 8.74
CA ASP A 122 4.15 16.20 7.88
C ASP A 122 2.95 17.17 7.73
N ALA A 123 1.78 16.87 8.31
CA ALA A 123 0.75 17.89 8.54
C ALA A 123 -0.20 17.53 9.66
N GLY A 124 -1.05 18.51 10.01
CA GLY A 124 -2.09 18.38 11.03
C GLY A 124 -2.94 17.11 10.88
N PRO A 125 -3.76 16.81 11.89
CA PRO A 125 -4.30 15.46 12.12
C PRO A 125 -5.28 14.95 11.04
N ILE A 126 -5.58 15.73 10.01
CA ILE A 126 -6.74 15.53 9.13
C ILE A 126 -6.34 14.98 7.75
N ASN A 127 -6.98 13.89 7.34
CA ASN A 127 -7.01 13.33 5.99
C ASN A 127 -8.44 13.48 5.42
N ALA A 128 -8.74 14.67 4.86
CA ALA A 128 -10.09 15.06 4.43
C ALA A 128 -10.33 14.89 2.91
N ASP A 129 -9.30 14.59 2.13
CA ASP A 129 -9.33 14.73 0.66
C ASP A 129 -9.85 13.49 -0.05
N GLY A 130 -10.61 12.68 0.66
CA GLY A 130 -11.26 11.47 0.18
C GLY A 130 -10.89 10.21 0.94
N PHE A 131 -11.60 9.15 0.62
CA PHE A 131 -11.33 7.80 1.10
C PHE A 131 -11.64 6.77 0.02
N GLY A 132 -11.20 5.54 0.25
CA GLY A 132 -11.78 4.39 -0.42
C GLY A 132 -11.66 3.12 0.41
N VAL A 133 -12.56 2.19 0.11
CA VAL A 133 -12.62 0.86 0.69
C VAL A 133 -12.76 -0.16 -0.44
N GLY A 134 -11.91 -1.17 -0.44
CA GLY A 134 -11.96 -2.31 -1.34
C GLY A 134 -12.16 -3.60 -0.55
N TRP A 135 -12.98 -4.51 -1.04
CA TRP A 135 -13.26 -5.78 -0.37
C TRP A 135 -13.52 -6.90 -1.37
N TYR A 136 -13.23 -8.13 -0.95
CA TYR A 136 -13.49 -9.33 -1.72
C TYR A 136 -14.83 -9.95 -1.29
N ASP A 137 -15.45 -10.70 -2.20
CA ASP A 137 -16.70 -11.39 -1.91
C ASP A 137 -16.45 -12.61 -1.02
N THR A 138 -17.40 -12.93 -0.14
CA THR A 138 -17.32 -14.09 0.77
C THR A 138 -17.78 -15.40 0.15
N GLU A 139 -18.67 -15.32 -0.84
CA GLU A 139 -19.33 -16.48 -1.46
C GLU A 139 -18.72 -16.83 -2.81
N LEU A 140 -18.19 -15.84 -3.52
CA LEU A 140 -17.56 -16.01 -4.82
C LEU A 140 -16.04 -16.19 -4.65
N GLU A 141 -15.59 -17.45 -4.66
CA GLU A 141 -14.16 -17.75 -4.75
C GLU A 141 -13.56 -17.08 -5.99
N ASN A 142 -12.34 -16.56 -5.87
CA ASN A 142 -11.63 -15.90 -6.98
C ASN A 142 -12.37 -14.66 -7.55
N SER A 143 -13.24 -14.01 -6.75
CA SER A 143 -13.96 -12.81 -7.17
C SER A 143 -13.02 -11.63 -7.46
N VAL A 144 -13.38 -10.83 -8.44
CA VAL A 144 -12.87 -9.46 -8.59
C VAL A 144 -13.35 -8.64 -7.38
N PRO A 145 -12.47 -7.89 -6.69
CA PRO A 145 -12.86 -7.09 -5.54
C PRO A 145 -13.81 -5.96 -5.95
N CYS A 146 -14.66 -5.53 -5.02
CA CYS A 146 -15.45 -4.32 -5.17
C CYS A 146 -14.70 -3.14 -4.53
N VAL A 147 -14.77 -1.96 -5.13
CA VAL A 147 -14.17 -0.73 -4.61
C VAL A 147 -15.23 0.36 -4.49
N PHE A 148 -15.27 1.04 -3.35
CA PHE A 148 -16.04 2.24 -3.12
C PHE A 148 -15.09 3.37 -2.72
N GLN A 149 -15.00 4.39 -3.55
CA GLN A 149 -14.20 5.60 -3.32
C GLN A 149 -15.13 6.81 -3.23
N ALA A 150 -14.69 7.84 -2.53
CA ALA A 150 -15.31 9.15 -2.59
C ALA A 150 -14.29 10.24 -2.25
N ILE A 151 -14.49 11.44 -2.80
CA ILE A 151 -13.70 12.63 -2.46
C ILE A 151 -14.20 13.35 -1.19
N THR A 152 -15.34 12.90 -0.65
CA THR A 152 -15.87 13.43 0.62
C THR A 152 -15.10 12.83 1.81
N PRO A 153 -14.99 13.55 2.94
CA PRO A 153 -14.37 12.98 4.13
C PRO A 153 -15.10 11.73 4.63
N ALA A 154 -14.34 10.73 5.09
CA ALA A 154 -14.91 9.46 5.53
C ALA A 154 -15.95 9.61 6.66
N TRP A 155 -15.71 10.53 7.61
CA TRP A 155 -16.59 10.74 8.77
C TRP A 155 -17.95 11.35 8.42
N SER A 156 -18.09 11.98 7.25
CA SER A 156 -19.35 12.61 6.82
C SER A 156 -20.10 11.80 5.76
N ASN A 157 -19.52 10.70 5.26
CA ASN A 157 -20.11 9.93 4.17
C ASN A 157 -21.13 8.91 4.68
N ARG A 158 -22.43 9.25 4.60
CA ARG A 158 -23.53 8.36 5.02
C ARG A 158 -23.59 7.02 4.28
N ASN A 159 -23.14 6.96 3.03
CA ASN A 159 -23.15 5.73 2.25
C ASN A 159 -22.07 4.77 2.75
N LEU A 160 -20.89 5.28 3.11
CA LEU A 160 -19.85 4.47 3.76
C LEU A 160 -20.39 3.78 5.01
N PHE A 161 -21.06 4.51 5.91
CA PHE A 161 -21.65 3.93 7.12
C PHE A 161 -22.72 2.87 6.81
N ARG A 162 -23.61 3.12 5.84
CA ARG A 162 -24.66 2.16 5.44
C ARG A 162 -24.07 0.87 4.87
N LEU A 163 -23.06 1.00 4.01
CA LEU A 163 -22.35 -0.13 3.40
C LEU A 163 -21.59 -0.92 4.47
N ALA A 164 -20.88 -0.21 5.35
CA ALA A 164 -20.09 -0.80 6.44
C ALA A 164 -20.86 -1.76 7.33
N GLU A 165 -22.12 -1.43 7.63
CA GLU A 165 -22.98 -2.25 8.49
C GLU A 165 -23.28 -3.62 7.86
N LYS A 166 -23.34 -3.70 6.54
CA LYS A 166 -23.79 -4.88 5.79
C LYS A 166 -22.65 -5.67 5.17
N ILE A 167 -21.55 -5.02 4.81
CA ILE A 167 -20.41 -5.68 4.16
C ILE A 167 -19.64 -6.51 5.19
N ARG A 168 -19.39 -7.74 4.79
CA ARG A 168 -18.53 -8.70 5.46
C ARG A 168 -17.58 -9.26 4.42
N SER A 169 -16.29 -9.37 4.72
CA SER A 169 -15.28 -9.77 3.72
C SER A 169 -14.15 -10.60 4.31
N PRO A 170 -13.57 -11.54 3.52
CA PRO A 170 -12.34 -12.24 3.85
C PRO A 170 -11.09 -11.38 3.71
N LEU A 171 -11.17 -10.25 3.00
CA LEU A 171 -10.06 -9.32 2.84
C LEU A 171 -10.58 -7.91 2.59
N VAL A 172 -10.18 -6.96 3.44
CA VAL A 172 -10.55 -5.55 3.28
C VAL A 172 -9.30 -4.71 3.14
N PHE A 173 -9.36 -3.74 2.23
CA PHE A 173 -8.43 -2.66 2.02
C PHE A 173 -9.19 -1.36 2.30
N ALA A 174 -8.70 -0.48 3.17
CA ALA A 174 -9.32 0.83 3.41
C ALA A 174 -8.25 1.92 3.46
N HIS A 175 -8.49 3.10 2.87
CA HIS A 175 -7.55 4.22 2.92
C HIS A 175 -8.20 5.60 2.93
N VAL A 176 -7.65 6.52 3.72
CA VAL A 176 -8.03 7.95 3.74
C VAL A 176 -6.91 8.80 3.18
N ARG A 177 -7.27 9.73 2.30
CA ARG A 177 -6.35 10.51 1.50
C ARG A 177 -6.09 11.87 2.16
N ALA A 178 -4.82 12.23 2.23
CA ALA A 178 -4.39 13.62 2.27
C ALA A 178 -3.62 13.91 0.98
N SER A 179 -4.10 14.85 0.18
CA SER A 179 -3.62 15.06 -1.18
C SER A 179 -2.33 15.87 -1.19
N THR A 180 -1.21 15.25 -1.58
CA THR A 180 0.02 15.96 -2.01
C THR A 180 0.02 16.29 -3.49
N THR A 181 -0.54 15.38 -4.29
CA THR A 181 -0.50 15.40 -5.75
C THR A 181 -1.85 14.99 -6.31
N GLY A 182 -2.12 15.47 -7.53
CA GLY A 182 -3.36 15.22 -8.25
C GLY A 182 -4.55 16.01 -7.72
N ALA A 183 -5.52 16.25 -8.61
CA ALA A 183 -6.75 16.95 -8.26
C ALA A 183 -7.59 16.16 -7.23
N LEU A 184 -8.53 16.85 -6.59
CA LEU A 184 -9.57 16.21 -5.80
C LEU A 184 -10.50 15.44 -6.76
N SER A 185 -10.24 14.15 -6.91
CA SER A 185 -10.90 13.25 -7.86
C SER A 185 -10.93 11.84 -7.27
N GLU A 186 -11.96 11.06 -7.58
CA GLU A 186 -12.08 9.68 -7.11
C GLU A 186 -10.98 8.80 -7.71
N GLU A 187 -10.55 9.08 -8.93
CA GLU A 187 -9.46 8.39 -9.64
C GLU A 187 -8.11 8.55 -8.92
N ASN A 188 -7.97 9.55 -8.05
CA ASN A 188 -6.77 9.76 -7.25
C ASN A 188 -6.90 9.20 -5.81
N CYS A 189 -8.01 8.52 -5.48
CA CYS A 189 -8.24 7.88 -4.19
C CYS A 189 -7.84 6.40 -4.24
N HIS A 190 -7.19 5.93 -3.18
CA HIS A 190 -6.92 4.51 -2.97
C HIS A 190 -8.17 3.77 -2.46
N PRO A 191 -8.28 2.43 -2.65
CA PRO A 191 -7.39 1.56 -3.43
C PRO A 191 -7.73 1.56 -4.92
N TRP A 192 -6.75 1.31 -5.79
CA TRP A 192 -7.02 0.96 -7.20
C TRP A 192 -7.20 -0.53 -7.36
N MET A 193 -7.91 -0.93 -8.42
CA MET A 193 -8.15 -2.33 -8.75
C MET A 193 -7.71 -2.67 -10.18
N TYR A 194 -7.16 -3.87 -10.38
CA TYR A 194 -6.92 -4.44 -11.70
C TYR A 194 -7.05 -5.97 -11.65
N GLY A 195 -8.05 -6.53 -12.33
CA GLY A 195 -8.38 -7.94 -12.17
C GLY A 195 -8.70 -8.26 -10.70
N SER A 196 -8.04 -9.27 -10.13
CA SER A 196 -8.16 -9.62 -8.72
C SER A 196 -7.33 -8.73 -7.78
N LEU A 197 -6.50 -7.82 -8.30
CA LEU A 197 -5.56 -7.06 -7.48
C LEU A 197 -6.20 -5.82 -6.88
N LEU A 198 -5.94 -5.56 -5.59
CA LEU A 198 -6.10 -4.24 -4.98
C LEU A 198 -4.72 -3.63 -4.67
N TRP A 199 -4.55 -2.33 -4.89
CA TRP A 199 -3.31 -1.60 -4.64
C TRP A 199 -3.51 -0.33 -3.84
N MET A 200 -2.60 -0.06 -2.90
CA MET A 200 -2.52 1.19 -2.17
C MET A 200 -1.09 1.67 -1.96
N HIS A 201 -0.93 2.98 -1.76
CA HIS A 201 0.34 3.60 -1.44
C HIS A 201 0.16 4.64 -0.31
N ASN A 202 0.93 4.46 0.75
CA ASN A 202 1.09 5.46 1.80
C ASN A 202 2.50 6.07 1.73
N GLY A 203 2.64 7.17 0.99
CA GLY A 203 3.92 7.80 0.80
C GLY A 203 3.91 8.79 -0.35
N HIS A 204 5.11 9.10 -0.86
CA HIS A 204 5.33 10.03 -1.94
C HIS A 204 6.63 9.70 -2.66
N ILE A 205 6.65 9.88 -3.97
CA ILE A 205 7.81 9.71 -4.85
C ILE A 205 8.23 11.10 -5.35
N PRO A 206 9.23 11.75 -4.74
CA PRO A 206 9.66 13.08 -5.13
C PRO A 206 10.19 13.16 -6.57
N ALA A 207 10.12 14.38 -7.13
CA ALA A 207 10.49 14.66 -8.52
C ALA A 207 9.77 13.77 -9.55
N PHE A 208 8.55 13.32 -9.26
CA PHE A 208 7.82 12.39 -10.12
C PHE A 208 7.63 12.89 -11.55
N SER A 209 7.53 14.21 -11.78
CA SER A 209 7.46 14.78 -13.13
C SER A 209 8.66 14.42 -14.01
N LYS A 210 9.85 14.26 -13.43
CA LYS A 210 11.06 13.80 -14.12
C LYS A 210 11.08 12.29 -14.31
N ILE A 211 10.51 11.53 -13.37
CA ILE A 211 10.43 10.07 -13.40
C ILE A 211 9.36 9.57 -14.38
N LYS A 212 8.23 10.27 -14.43
CA LYS A 212 7.00 9.84 -15.12
C LYS A 212 7.24 9.50 -16.59
N ARG A 213 8.03 10.30 -17.30
CA ARG A 213 8.33 10.06 -18.72
C ARG A 213 9.12 8.77 -18.92
N HIS A 214 10.10 8.50 -18.06
CA HIS A 214 10.87 7.26 -18.10
C HIS A 214 10.00 6.04 -17.77
N LEU A 215 9.18 6.16 -16.71
CA LEU A 215 8.24 5.12 -16.32
C LEU A 215 7.29 4.78 -17.47
N GLN A 216 6.66 5.78 -18.09
CA GLN A 216 5.72 5.60 -19.21
C GLN A 216 6.35 4.89 -20.41
N ASN A 217 7.62 5.13 -20.71
CA ASN A 217 8.32 4.49 -21.83
C ASN A 217 8.63 3.00 -21.58
N GLU A 218 8.59 2.55 -20.32
CA GLU A 218 8.85 1.15 -19.93
C GLU A 218 7.58 0.30 -19.85
N LEU A 219 6.40 0.93 -19.82
CA LEU A 219 5.12 0.24 -19.75
C LEU A 219 4.73 -0.32 -21.10
N SER A 220 4.13 -1.52 -21.10
CA SER A 220 3.35 -1.98 -22.26
C SER A 220 2.16 -1.03 -22.52
N GLU A 221 1.59 -1.10 -23.72
CA GLU A 221 0.43 -0.29 -24.08
C GLU A 221 -0.73 -0.45 -23.10
N GLU A 222 -0.99 -1.68 -22.65
CA GLU A 222 -2.06 -2.00 -21.70
C GLU A 222 -1.88 -1.24 -20.37
N PHE A 223 -0.67 -1.24 -19.80
CA PHE A 223 -0.43 -0.58 -18.50
C PHE A 223 -0.17 0.92 -18.65
N PHE A 224 0.24 1.38 -19.83
CA PHE A 224 0.31 2.81 -20.12
C PHE A 224 -1.09 3.46 -20.14
N GLN A 225 -2.09 2.75 -20.65
CA GLN A 225 -3.49 3.23 -20.74
C GLN A 225 -4.28 3.02 -19.44
N PHE A 226 -3.75 2.27 -18.48
CA PHE A 226 -4.44 1.94 -17.24
C PHE A 226 -4.72 3.16 -16.33
N PRO A 227 -3.71 3.99 -15.95
CA PRO A 227 -3.92 5.10 -15.03
C PRO A 227 -4.98 6.09 -15.53
N GLN A 228 -5.98 6.38 -14.70
CA GLN A 228 -7.02 7.38 -14.98
C GLN A 228 -6.77 8.68 -14.22
N GLY A 229 -6.12 8.59 -13.07
CA GLY A 229 -5.68 9.71 -12.27
C GLY A 229 -4.29 10.23 -12.66
N SER A 230 -3.70 10.96 -11.73
CA SER A 230 -2.47 11.73 -11.96
C SER A 230 -1.41 11.52 -10.89
N THR A 231 -1.69 10.69 -9.89
CA THR A 231 -0.81 10.46 -8.75
C THR A 231 0.39 9.58 -9.11
N ASP A 232 1.52 9.84 -8.46
CA ASP A 232 2.68 8.94 -8.48
C ASP A 232 2.33 7.49 -8.10
N SER A 233 1.38 7.36 -7.18
CA SER A 233 0.88 6.15 -6.55
C SER A 233 0.18 5.22 -7.54
N GLU A 234 -0.67 5.76 -8.42
CA GLU A 234 -1.35 4.99 -9.47
C GLU A 234 -0.38 4.59 -10.58
N TRP A 235 0.54 5.48 -10.96
CA TRP A 235 1.58 5.15 -11.93
C TRP A 235 2.57 4.10 -11.39
N ALA A 236 2.84 4.07 -10.09
CA ALA A 236 3.58 2.99 -9.43
C ALA A 236 2.82 1.66 -9.51
N PHE A 237 1.49 1.67 -9.42
CA PHE A 237 0.68 0.47 -9.65
C PHE A 237 0.78 -0.02 -11.10
N ALA A 238 0.70 0.89 -12.07
CA ALA A 238 0.90 0.53 -13.48
C ALA A 238 2.26 -0.13 -13.73
N LEU A 239 3.32 0.36 -13.09
CA LEU A 239 4.63 -0.28 -13.13
C LEU A 239 4.61 -1.68 -12.50
N PHE A 240 3.99 -1.83 -11.33
CA PHE A 240 3.84 -3.13 -10.68
C PHE A 240 3.12 -4.13 -11.59
N LEU A 241 2.01 -3.74 -12.21
CA LEU A 241 1.26 -4.58 -13.16
C LEU A 241 2.12 -4.96 -14.37
N ASN A 242 2.89 -4.02 -14.91
CA ASN A 242 3.81 -4.28 -16.01
C ASN A 242 4.91 -5.28 -15.63
N GLU A 243 5.50 -5.17 -14.45
CA GLU A 243 6.49 -6.16 -13.99
C GLU A 243 5.85 -7.51 -13.67
N LEU A 244 4.64 -7.54 -13.10
CA LEU A 244 3.90 -8.77 -12.84
C LEU A 244 3.58 -9.52 -14.13
N SER A 245 3.19 -8.80 -15.19
CA SER A 245 2.85 -9.37 -16.49
C SER A 245 3.97 -10.19 -17.13
N LYS A 246 5.22 -9.96 -16.71
CA LYS A 246 6.42 -10.67 -17.19
C LYS A 246 6.57 -12.05 -16.56
N VAL A 247 5.88 -12.31 -15.44
CA VAL A 247 6.00 -13.55 -14.66
C VAL A 247 4.67 -14.27 -14.44
N ALA A 248 3.54 -13.59 -14.57
CA ALA A 248 2.19 -14.13 -14.43
C ALA A 248 1.17 -13.32 -15.26
N ASP A 249 0.02 -13.90 -15.60
CA ASP A 249 -1.08 -13.15 -16.19
C ASP A 249 -1.66 -12.18 -15.14
N PRO A 250 -1.59 -10.84 -15.34
CA PRO A 250 -2.05 -9.86 -14.36
C PRO A 250 -3.57 -9.84 -14.16
N LYS A 251 -4.33 -10.60 -14.96
CA LYS A 251 -5.78 -10.82 -14.79
C LYS A 251 -6.10 -12.15 -14.11
N ALA A 252 -5.10 -12.92 -13.69
CA ALA A 252 -5.30 -14.13 -12.91
C ALA A 252 -6.01 -13.82 -11.58
N SER A 253 -6.71 -14.81 -11.04
CA SER A 253 -7.42 -14.67 -9.77
C SER A 253 -6.52 -14.83 -8.54
N SER A 254 -5.33 -15.40 -8.70
CA SER A 254 -4.29 -15.46 -7.68
C SER A 254 -2.92 -15.63 -8.31
N PHE A 255 -1.89 -15.12 -7.63
CA PHE A 255 -0.51 -15.09 -8.12
C PHE A 255 0.45 -15.88 -7.23
N GLY A 256 0.03 -16.16 -5.99
CA GLY A 256 0.88 -16.62 -4.92
C GLY A 256 1.76 -15.50 -4.37
N TYR A 257 1.93 -15.46 -3.04
CA TYR A 257 2.66 -14.40 -2.36
C TYR A 257 4.12 -14.25 -2.84
N GLY A 258 4.74 -15.31 -3.35
CA GLY A 258 6.09 -15.27 -3.90
C GLY A 258 6.20 -14.36 -5.12
N ALA A 259 5.27 -14.47 -6.08
CA ALA A 259 5.27 -13.63 -7.27
C ALA A 259 5.00 -12.16 -6.90
N LEU A 260 3.99 -11.91 -6.06
CA LEU A 260 3.67 -10.55 -5.60
C LEU A 260 4.86 -9.89 -4.88
N LYS A 261 5.55 -10.65 -4.00
CA LYS A 261 6.73 -10.17 -3.28
C LYS A 261 7.86 -9.79 -4.22
N GLU A 262 8.25 -10.70 -5.12
CA GLU A 262 9.37 -10.43 -6.04
C GLU A 262 9.04 -9.27 -6.98
N THR A 263 7.81 -9.18 -7.49
CA THR A 263 7.36 -8.04 -8.29
C THR A 263 7.43 -6.74 -7.50
N MET A 264 6.99 -6.72 -6.24
CA MET A 264 7.06 -5.53 -5.37
C MET A 264 8.51 -5.04 -5.20
N LEU A 265 9.45 -5.94 -4.96
CA LEU A 265 10.87 -5.60 -4.84
C LEU A 265 11.43 -5.01 -6.13
N VAL A 266 11.08 -5.58 -7.29
CA VAL A 266 11.47 -5.04 -8.61
C VAL A 266 10.88 -3.65 -8.85
N THR A 267 9.60 -3.43 -8.49
CA THR A 267 8.94 -2.13 -8.60
C THR A 267 9.66 -1.07 -7.77
N ILE A 268 9.97 -1.37 -6.50
CA ILE A 268 10.71 -0.48 -5.60
C ILE A 268 12.10 -0.15 -6.15
N GLU A 269 12.85 -1.16 -6.62
CA GLU A 269 14.19 -0.96 -7.15
C GLU A 269 14.19 -0.07 -8.41
N LYS A 270 13.23 -0.26 -9.31
CA LYS A 270 13.09 0.59 -10.51
C LYS A 270 12.77 2.04 -10.16
N LEU A 271 11.80 2.27 -9.26
CA LEU A 271 11.44 3.61 -8.82
C LEU A 271 12.61 4.30 -8.11
N LYS A 272 13.34 3.57 -7.26
CA LYS A 272 14.58 4.04 -6.63
C LYS A 272 15.62 4.46 -7.68
N CYS A 273 15.90 3.60 -8.66
CA CYS A 273 16.84 3.90 -9.74
C CYS A 273 16.47 5.18 -10.50
N TRP A 274 15.19 5.38 -10.85
CA TRP A 274 14.76 6.60 -11.54
C TRP A 274 14.76 7.83 -10.64
N TRP A 275 14.47 7.67 -9.35
CA TRP A 275 14.59 8.74 -8.36
C TRP A 275 16.05 9.23 -8.24
N VAL A 276 17.03 8.32 -8.20
CA VAL A 276 18.46 8.66 -8.23
C VAL A 276 18.80 9.41 -9.53
N GLN A 277 18.35 8.90 -10.68
CA GLN A 277 18.62 9.54 -11.99
C GLN A 277 17.97 10.91 -12.14
N ALA A 278 16.82 11.14 -11.50
CA ALA A 278 16.14 12.43 -11.50
C ALA A 278 16.87 13.50 -10.66
N GLY A 279 17.90 13.10 -9.89
CA GLY A 279 18.64 13.97 -8.97
C GLY A 279 17.76 14.50 -7.84
N ALA A 280 16.79 13.71 -7.40
CA ALA A 280 15.89 14.09 -6.31
C ALA A 280 16.63 14.02 -4.97
N THR A 281 16.43 15.01 -4.10
CA THR A 281 17.07 15.11 -2.79
C THR A 281 16.16 14.66 -1.66
N GLU A 282 14.85 14.80 -1.83
CA GLU A 282 13.84 14.36 -0.87
C GLU A 282 13.67 12.84 -0.96
N PRO A 283 13.60 12.11 0.17
CA PRO A 283 13.44 10.66 0.13
C PRO A 283 12.10 10.20 -0.45
N CYS A 284 12.13 9.15 -1.27
CA CYS A 284 10.94 8.37 -1.60
C CYS A 284 10.48 7.61 -0.35
N ARG A 285 9.19 7.73 -0.01
CA ARG A 285 8.53 6.83 0.94
C ARG A 285 7.59 5.95 0.15
N MET A 286 7.80 4.64 0.19
CA MET A 286 7.08 3.68 -0.66
C MET A 286 6.47 2.58 0.20
N ASN A 287 5.54 2.96 1.09
CA ASN A 287 4.72 1.96 1.77
C ASN A 287 3.58 1.53 0.85
N PHE A 288 3.90 0.63 -0.05
CA PHE A 288 2.94 0.00 -0.93
C PHE A 288 2.24 -1.15 -0.23
N ALA A 289 1.02 -1.44 -0.68
CA ALA A 289 0.32 -2.66 -0.32
C ALA A 289 -0.43 -3.19 -1.53
N VAL A 290 -0.34 -4.50 -1.75
CA VAL A 290 -1.08 -5.22 -2.80
C VAL A 290 -1.75 -6.47 -2.23
N ALA A 291 -2.98 -6.73 -2.66
CA ALA A 291 -3.74 -7.94 -2.35
C ALA A 291 -4.20 -8.62 -3.64
N ASP A 292 -4.30 -9.95 -3.63
CA ASP A 292 -4.94 -10.75 -4.70
C ASP A 292 -6.16 -11.56 -4.19
N GLY A 293 -6.73 -11.16 -3.05
CA GLY A 293 -7.80 -11.88 -2.36
C GLY A 293 -7.32 -13.00 -1.44
N HIS A 294 -6.08 -13.47 -1.60
CA HIS A 294 -5.54 -14.63 -0.87
C HIS A 294 -4.29 -14.29 -0.07
N SER A 295 -3.44 -13.43 -0.63
CA SER A 295 -2.18 -12.99 -0.05
C SER A 295 -2.12 -11.47 -0.04
N VAL A 296 -1.38 -10.92 0.91
CA VAL A 296 -1.04 -9.50 0.93
C VAL A 296 0.45 -9.30 1.05
N VAL A 297 0.95 -8.37 0.28
CA VAL A 297 2.33 -7.87 0.36
C VAL A 297 2.26 -6.39 0.71
N ALA A 298 2.95 -5.97 1.75
CA ALA A 298 3.08 -4.56 2.09
C ALA A 298 4.53 -4.20 2.44
N THR A 299 4.90 -2.93 2.32
CA THR A 299 6.26 -2.45 2.58
C THR A 299 6.28 -1.31 3.59
N LYS A 300 7.32 -1.25 4.41
CA LYS A 300 7.78 -0.04 5.11
C LYS A 300 9.14 0.32 4.55
N TYR A 301 9.21 1.31 3.67
CA TYR A 301 10.42 1.60 2.90
C TYR A 301 10.63 3.10 2.66
N VAL A 302 11.89 3.54 2.81
CA VAL A 302 12.36 4.89 2.49
C VAL A 302 13.74 4.86 1.84
N THR A 303 14.00 5.76 0.88
CA THR A 303 15.34 6.00 0.31
C THR A 303 16.15 6.98 1.17
N SER A 304 16.34 6.67 2.45
CA SER A 304 17.13 7.48 3.37
C SER A 304 17.73 6.63 4.49
N ALA A 305 18.99 6.91 4.83
CA ALA A 305 19.69 6.28 5.95
C ALA A 305 19.48 7.02 7.29
N THR A 306 18.81 8.18 7.27
CA THR A 306 18.62 9.04 8.46
C THR A 306 17.16 9.34 8.76
N GLU A 307 16.28 9.21 7.78
CA GLU A 307 14.85 9.43 7.95
C GLU A 307 14.11 8.10 7.98
N ASP A 308 12.99 8.04 8.71
CA ASP A 308 12.13 6.87 8.73
C ASP A 308 11.06 6.93 7.62
N ALA A 309 10.57 5.78 7.20
CA ALA A 309 9.40 5.69 6.35
C ALA A 309 8.13 6.08 7.13
N ALA A 310 7.05 6.19 6.36
CA ALA A 310 5.70 6.14 6.88
C ALA A 310 5.54 5.00 7.92
N SER A 311 4.91 5.28 9.07
CA SER A 311 4.65 4.27 10.09
C SER A 311 3.81 3.10 9.55
N LEU A 312 4.12 1.89 10.02
CA LEU A 312 3.39 0.67 9.67
C LEU A 312 3.47 -0.31 10.84
N TYR A 313 2.33 -0.85 11.22
CA TYR A 313 2.18 -1.81 12.31
C TYR A 313 1.38 -3.00 11.83
N PHE A 314 1.55 -4.14 12.49
CA PHE A 314 0.66 -5.26 12.35
C PHE A 314 0.24 -5.86 13.70
N SER A 315 -0.93 -6.47 13.73
CA SER A 315 -1.46 -7.21 14.86
C SER A 315 -2.03 -8.54 14.36
N THR A 316 -1.95 -9.57 15.18
CA THR A 316 -2.48 -10.90 14.89
C THR A 316 -3.32 -11.38 16.06
N GLY A 317 -4.44 -12.04 15.77
CA GLY A 317 -5.25 -12.66 16.81
C GLY A 317 -6.30 -13.63 16.26
N THR A 318 -7.10 -14.15 17.19
CA THR A 318 -8.24 -15.04 16.92
C THR A 318 -9.52 -14.27 16.59
N ALA A 319 -9.70 -13.07 17.16
CA ALA A 319 -10.88 -12.22 16.94
C ALA A 319 -10.56 -10.73 17.17
N PHE A 320 -11.28 -9.87 16.45
CA PHE A 320 -11.23 -8.41 16.61
C PHE A 320 -12.64 -7.93 16.95
N GLU A 321 -12.87 -7.62 18.21
CA GLU A 321 -14.22 -7.43 18.75
C GLU A 321 -14.35 -6.16 19.59
N PRO A 322 -15.58 -5.62 19.72
CA PRO A 322 -15.85 -4.52 20.63
C PRO A 322 -15.50 -4.90 22.07
N HIS A 323 -14.87 -3.98 22.77
CA HIS A 323 -14.47 -4.05 24.16
C HIS A 323 -15.03 -2.85 24.91
N THR A 324 -16.02 -3.10 25.76
CA THR A 324 -16.59 -2.08 26.63
C THR A 324 -15.68 -1.86 27.83
N ILE A 325 -15.14 -0.66 27.98
CA ILE A 325 -14.53 -0.27 29.25
C ILE A 325 -15.67 0.12 30.21
N PRO A 326 -15.78 -0.51 31.40
CA PRO A 326 -16.72 -0.05 32.41
C PRO A 326 -16.31 1.35 32.85
N ILE A 327 -17.12 2.36 32.56
CA ILE A 327 -16.94 3.69 33.15
C ILE A 327 -17.35 3.55 34.62
N ILE A 328 -16.38 3.56 35.54
CA ILE A 328 -16.67 3.75 36.96
C ILE A 328 -17.06 5.23 37.09
N PRO A 329 -18.30 5.57 37.47
CA PRO A 329 -18.66 6.96 37.69
C PRO A 329 -17.78 7.51 38.83
N PRO A 330 -17.28 8.76 38.72
CA PRO A 330 -16.57 9.38 39.83
C PRO A 330 -17.47 9.36 41.07
N PRO A 331 -16.93 9.20 42.29
CA PRO A 331 -17.74 9.28 43.50
C PRO A 331 -18.47 10.62 43.52
N SER A 332 -19.81 10.56 43.48
CA SER A 332 -20.69 11.73 43.42
C SER A 332 -20.47 12.61 44.66
N SER A 333 -19.94 13.81 44.48
CA SER A 333 -19.82 14.80 45.55
C SER A 333 -21.00 15.76 45.66
N TYR A 334 -22.09 15.54 44.90
CA TYR A 334 -23.28 16.38 44.96
C TYR A 334 -24.55 15.52 44.91
N PRO A 335 -25.42 15.58 45.93
CA PRO A 335 -26.77 15.06 45.84
C PRO A 335 -27.66 16.04 45.07
N ASP A 336 -28.57 15.48 44.29
CA ASP A 336 -29.71 16.12 43.64
C ASP A 336 -29.43 16.97 42.39
N ASP A 337 -29.44 16.31 41.23
CA ASP A 337 -29.96 16.87 39.97
C ASP A 337 -30.65 15.73 39.18
N GLU A 338 -31.91 15.49 39.52
CA GLU A 338 -32.83 14.60 38.80
C GLU A 338 -33.35 15.28 37.52
N ASP A 339 -32.56 15.39 36.43
CA ASP A 339 -33.13 15.43 35.05
C ASP A 339 -32.14 15.36 33.86
N HIS A 340 -31.07 14.57 33.94
CA HIS A 340 -30.20 14.34 32.77
C HIS A 340 -30.11 12.85 32.42
N HIS A 341 -31.07 12.39 31.60
CA HIS A 341 -30.88 11.23 30.72
C HIS A 341 -29.80 11.53 29.66
N GLN A 342 -28.56 11.74 30.08
CA GLN A 342 -27.41 11.59 29.21
C GLN A 342 -27.05 10.11 29.21
N HIS A 343 -27.48 9.40 28.16
CA HIS A 343 -26.86 8.15 27.79
C HIS A 343 -25.34 8.34 27.79
N PRO A 344 -24.58 7.60 28.63
CA PRO A 344 -23.13 7.67 28.56
C PRO A 344 -22.74 7.26 27.13
N ARG A 345 -21.99 8.13 26.45
CA ARG A 345 -21.36 7.82 25.16
C ARG A 345 -20.42 6.64 25.40
N GLN A 346 -20.93 5.42 25.24
CA GLN A 346 -20.13 4.21 25.20
C GLN A 346 -19.26 4.31 23.95
N ALA A 347 -17.99 4.66 24.15
CA ALA A 347 -17.00 4.47 23.12
C ALA A 347 -16.78 2.97 22.98
N ASP A 348 -17.40 2.35 21.98
CA ASP A 348 -17.11 0.97 21.60
C ASP A 348 -15.65 0.91 21.12
N GLN A 349 -14.72 0.66 22.04
CA GLN A 349 -13.34 0.41 21.68
C GLN A 349 -13.23 -0.99 21.08
N TYR A 350 -12.21 -1.26 20.26
CA TYR A 350 -11.94 -2.59 19.77
C TYR A 350 -10.67 -3.15 20.41
N ARG A 351 -10.60 -4.48 20.56
CA ARG A 351 -9.41 -5.19 21.06
C ARG A 351 -9.10 -6.40 20.19
N MET A 352 -7.81 -6.68 20.03
CA MET A 352 -7.36 -7.94 19.44
C MET A 352 -7.33 -9.04 20.51
N ARG A 353 -8.08 -10.12 20.30
CA ARG A 353 -8.08 -11.28 21.21
C ARG A 353 -7.23 -12.42 20.67
N LYS A 354 -6.41 -13.02 21.54
CA LYS A 354 -5.51 -14.14 21.23
C LYS A 354 -5.82 -15.33 22.15
N PHE A 355 -6.87 -16.09 21.84
CA PHE A 355 -7.27 -17.25 22.65
C PHE A 355 -6.62 -18.54 22.16
N ASP A 356 -6.48 -18.69 20.84
CA ASP A 356 -5.95 -19.88 20.20
C ASP A 356 -4.51 -19.65 19.73
N LYS A 357 -3.72 -20.74 19.63
CA LYS A 357 -2.40 -20.70 18.94
C LYS A 357 -2.51 -20.41 17.44
N ARG A 358 -3.71 -20.51 16.86
CA ARG A 358 -3.96 -20.26 15.43
C ARG A 358 -4.50 -18.85 15.27
N GLU A 359 -3.74 -18.03 14.58
CA GLU A 359 -4.16 -16.71 14.14
C GLU A 359 -5.26 -16.84 13.09
N LYS A 360 -6.37 -16.12 13.29
CA LYS A 360 -7.50 -16.08 12.36
C LYS A 360 -7.69 -14.69 11.75
N ILE A 361 -7.08 -13.66 12.35
CA ILE A 361 -7.13 -12.28 11.89
C ILE A 361 -5.72 -11.72 11.91
N VAL A 362 -5.34 -11.09 10.80
CA VAL A 362 -4.16 -10.23 10.71
C VAL A 362 -4.67 -8.83 10.42
N LEU A 363 -4.25 -7.84 11.20
CA LEU A 363 -4.44 -6.44 10.88
C LEU A 363 -3.09 -5.85 10.53
N ILE A 364 -3.04 -5.06 9.47
CA ILE A 364 -1.91 -4.14 9.23
C ILE A 364 -2.51 -2.73 9.24
N ALA A 365 -1.79 -1.74 9.76
CA ALA A 365 -2.28 -0.38 9.82
C ALA A 365 -1.14 0.61 9.89
N SER A 366 -1.34 1.81 9.35
CA SER A 366 -0.36 2.89 9.49
C SER A 366 -0.21 3.36 10.95
N GLU A 367 -1.23 3.18 11.79
CA GLU A 367 -1.17 3.40 13.25
C GLU A 367 -2.00 2.33 13.97
N PRO A 368 -1.66 1.96 15.22
CA PRO A 368 -2.46 1.05 16.03
C PRO A 368 -3.94 1.45 16.11
N LEU A 369 -4.85 0.51 15.85
CA LEU A 369 -6.31 0.74 15.87
C LEU A 369 -6.97 0.44 17.21
N THR A 370 -6.20 -0.02 18.19
CA THR A 370 -6.71 -0.34 19.52
C THR A 370 -5.94 0.46 20.56
N PHE A 371 -6.57 0.67 21.72
CA PHE A 371 -5.92 1.37 22.83
C PHE A 371 -4.72 0.59 23.36
N GLU A 372 -4.82 -0.74 23.38
CA GLU A 372 -3.77 -1.64 23.85
C GLU A 372 -2.63 -1.73 22.81
N LYS A 373 -1.68 -0.80 22.91
CA LYS A 373 -0.51 -0.72 22.01
C LYS A 373 0.31 -2.02 21.99
N THR A 374 0.31 -2.79 23.07
CA THR A 374 1.02 -4.07 23.18
C THR A 374 0.48 -5.14 22.23
N ASP A 375 -0.72 -4.96 21.68
CA ASP A 375 -1.27 -5.85 20.65
C ASP A 375 -0.63 -5.64 19.26
N TRP A 376 0.11 -4.54 19.08
CA TRP A 376 0.68 -4.12 17.81
C TRP A 376 2.19 -4.26 17.80
N ILE A 377 2.69 -4.79 16.69
CA ILE A 377 4.12 -4.89 16.41
C ILE A 377 4.44 -3.85 15.34
N GLU A 378 5.37 -2.96 15.63
CA GLU A 378 5.88 -2.04 14.60
C GLU A 378 6.68 -2.81 13.56
N VAL A 379 6.43 -2.53 12.29
CA VAL A 379 7.24 -3.05 11.19
C VAL A 379 8.54 -2.24 11.13
N PRO A 380 9.72 -2.87 11.14
CA PRO A 380 10.97 -2.14 10.97
C PRO A 380 11.05 -1.45 9.61
N CYS A 381 11.81 -0.36 9.52
CA CYS A 381 12.07 0.26 8.23
C CYS A 381 12.87 -0.69 7.31
N GLN A 382 12.78 -0.48 6.00
CA GLN A 382 13.34 -1.37 4.99
C GLN A 382 12.84 -2.82 5.14
N THR A 383 11.54 -3.00 5.42
CA THR A 383 10.94 -4.32 5.57
C THR A 383 9.74 -4.50 4.64
N LEU A 384 9.67 -5.67 4.00
CA LEU A 384 8.52 -6.16 3.29
C LEU A 384 7.82 -7.21 4.15
N ILE A 385 6.51 -7.04 4.36
CA ILE A 385 5.67 -8.00 5.07
C ILE A 385 4.77 -8.76 4.09
N VAL A 386 4.57 -10.04 4.36
CA VAL A 386 3.67 -10.91 3.60
C VAL A 386 2.67 -11.56 4.55
N VAL A 387 1.39 -11.41 4.25
CA VAL A 387 0.32 -12.24 4.81
C VAL A 387 0.05 -13.36 3.83
N THR A 388 0.34 -14.59 4.24
CA THR A 388 0.09 -15.79 3.41
C THR A 388 -1.37 -16.22 3.49
N PRO A 389 -1.87 -17.07 2.56
CA PRO A 389 -3.23 -17.61 2.64
C PRO A 389 -3.51 -18.40 3.92
N LYS A 390 -2.44 -18.87 4.59
CA LYS A 390 -2.51 -19.59 5.88
C LYS A 390 -2.41 -18.66 7.10
N MET A 391 -2.58 -17.35 6.92
CA MET A 391 -2.54 -16.34 8.00
C MET A 391 -1.19 -16.18 8.71
N ASN A 392 -0.10 -16.70 8.12
CA ASN A 392 1.24 -16.41 8.61
C ASN A 392 1.67 -15.02 8.14
N VAL A 393 2.24 -14.23 9.05
CA VAL A 393 2.93 -12.97 8.76
C VAL A 393 4.43 -13.26 8.63
N LEU A 394 4.95 -13.11 7.41
CA LEU A 394 6.37 -13.24 7.11
C LEU A 394 6.97 -11.85 6.95
N GLN A 395 8.20 -11.64 7.42
CA GLN A 395 8.94 -10.39 7.29
C GLN A 395 10.23 -10.65 6.51
N PHE A 396 10.50 -9.82 5.51
CA PHE A 396 11.67 -9.90 4.65
C PHE A 396 12.38 -8.55 4.65
N PRO A 397 13.69 -8.50 4.98
CA PRO A 397 14.44 -7.25 4.84
C PRO A 397 14.57 -6.89 3.36
N ILE A 398 14.40 -5.61 3.04
CA ILE A 398 14.70 -5.02 1.74
C ILE A 398 16.15 -4.56 1.82
N ILE A 399 17.06 -5.30 1.18
CA ILE A 399 18.51 -5.07 1.33
C ILE A 399 19.02 -4.13 0.25
N ASP A 400 19.40 -2.92 0.66
CA ASP A 400 20.01 -1.88 -0.19
C ASP A 400 20.93 -0.94 0.61
N GLU A 401 21.37 0.16 -0.01
CA GLU A 401 22.25 1.16 0.60
C GLU A 401 21.65 1.95 1.77
N PHE A 402 20.34 1.80 2.07
CA PHE A 402 19.63 2.51 3.13
C PHE A 402 19.31 1.62 4.35
N VAL A 403 19.78 0.37 4.36
CA VAL A 403 19.50 -0.66 5.39
C VAL A 403 20.09 -0.35 6.76
N ASP A 404 21.05 0.57 6.88
CA ASP A 404 21.78 0.87 8.13
C ASP A 404 20.89 1.33 9.32
N ASN A 405 19.56 1.44 9.11
CA ASN A 405 18.54 1.55 10.15
C ASN A 405 18.36 0.27 11.01
N ILE A 406 18.73 -0.93 10.52
CA ILE A 406 18.46 -2.20 11.23
C ILE A 406 19.44 -2.46 12.39
N PHE A 407 20.66 -1.90 12.37
CA PHE A 407 21.73 -2.24 13.32
C PHE A 407 22.18 -1.11 14.25
N LYS A 408 21.55 0.07 14.19
CA LYS A 408 21.87 1.20 15.10
C LYS A 408 21.01 1.25 16.35
N CYS A 409 19.92 0.48 16.41
CA CYS A 409 19.05 0.34 17.57
C CYS A 409 18.92 -1.13 17.97
N SER A 410 20.02 -1.74 18.42
CA SER A 410 20.01 -3.04 19.11
C SER A 410 20.91 -2.98 20.33
#